data_AF-A0A2G3PZ38-F1
#
_entry.id   AF-A0A2G3PZ38-F1
#
_cell.length_a   1.000
_cell.length_b   1.000
_cell.length_c   1.000
_cell.angle_alpha   90.00
_cell.angle_beta   90.00
_cell.angle_gamma   90.00
#
_symmetry.space_group_name_H-M   'P 1'
#
loop_
_entity.id
_entity.type
_entity.pdbx_description
1 polymer ?
#
loop_
_entity_poly.entity_id
_entity_poly.type
_entity_poly.pdbx_seq_one_letter_code
_entity_poly.pdbx_strand_id
1 'polypeptide(L)'
;MSKYNMHILVCGGTGCLSSQSNLIVENLERYIKEANMENQVQVLKTGCFGFCEKGPIVKILPDNTFYVQVKPEDVEELVKEHVIKGRRVDRLLYQDPTTSEHVEDSKHMDFYKKQQRVALRNCGFIDPDNIEEYIARDGYAALGMALSMSTQEVIDEVKKSGLRGRGGGGFPTGLKWEFASKNAADQKYVVCNADEGDPGAFMDRSILEGDPHSIVEAMAICGYAIGATKGLVYIRAEYPLAVNRLQTAIRSAREYGLLGKNILGTDFEFDIEIKFGAGAFVCGEETALIHSMEGMRGEPTTKPPFPAASGYWGKPTNVNNVETLANIPVIFLKGADWFASIGTEKSKGTKVFALAGKINNVGLIEVPMGTTLREVIYDIGGGIKDGKKFKAVQTGGPSGGCLTEEDLDTPIDFDNLIAKGSMMGSGGMIVMDEDDCMPAVAKFYLEFTEEESCGKCTPCRIGTKRLSEILSKIVSGKGTEEDLEILKELSQVIRDTALCGLGQTAPNPVLSTLNKFEDEYIAHVREKRCPAGQCSALLQYKITDKCIGCTACARVCPVNAITGAVKAKHTIDQEKCIKCGACMEKCKFKAIVKE
;
A
#
# COMPACT_ATOMS: atom_id res chain seq x y z
N MET A 1 21.28 13.77 -29.98
CA MET A 1 20.34 12.81 -30.59
C MET A 1 20.49 11.51 -29.85
N SER A 2 19.40 10.87 -29.44
CA SER A 2 19.44 9.56 -28.77
C SER A 2 20.30 8.59 -29.58
N LYS A 3 21.22 7.87 -28.93
CA LYS A 3 22.06 6.85 -29.56
C LYS A 3 21.24 5.64 -30.03
N TYR A 4 20.03 5.47 -29.48
CA TYR A 4 19.14 4.34 -29.71
C TYR A 4 17.83 4.81 -30.36
N ASN A 5 17.27 3.97 -31.25
CA ASN A 5 16.01 4.23 -31.95
C ASN A 5 14.82 3.54 -31.28
N MET A 6 15.08 2.56 -30.41
CA MET A 6 14.06 1.79 -29.69
C MET A 6 14.49 1.59 -28.23
N HIS A 7 13.53 1.72 -27.31
CA HIS A 7 13.75 1.45 -25.89
C HIS A 7 12.77 0.37 -25.42
N ILE A 8 13.27 -0.64 -24.73
CA ILE A 8 12.48 -1.71 -24.11
C ILE A 8 12.54 -1.51 -22.60
N LEU A 9 11.44 -1.03 -22.03
CA LEU A 9 11.29 -0.78 -20.61
C LEU A 9 10.73 -2.03 -19.93
N VAL A 10 11.46 -2.58 -18.97
CA VAL A 10 11.05 -3.76 -18.20
C VAL A 10 10.78 -3.35 -16.76
N CYS A 11 9.62 -3.75 -16.23
CA CYS A 11 9.25 -3.44 -14.85
C CYS A 11 10.25 -4.04 -13.85
N GLY A 12 10.96 -3.16 -13.14
CA GLY A 12 11.96 -3.52 -12.14
C GLY A 12 11.48 -3.46 -10.69
N GLY A 13 10.18 -3.26 -10.46
CA GLY A 13 9.62 -3.25 -9.10
C GLY A 13 9.62 -4.63 -8.44
N THR A 14 9.66 -4.66 -7.10
CA THR A 14 9.80 -5.90 -6.31
C THR A 14 8.84 -7.03 -6.71
N GLY A 15 7.57 -6.73 -7.03
CA GLY A 15 6.62 -7.75 -7.49
C GLY A 15 7.01 -8.43 -8.79
N CYS A 16 7.49 -7.67 -9.79
CA CYS A 16 7.95 -8.21 -11.06
C CYS A 16 9.31 -8.93 -10.93
N LEU A 17 10.16 -8.50 -10.00
CA LEU A 17 11.41 -9.19 -9.69
C LEU A 17 11.16 -10.59 -9.14
N SER A 18 10.21 -10.72 -8.22
CA SER A 18 9.73 -12.02 -7.71
C SER A 18 9.14 -12.90 -8.83
N SER A 19 8.63 -12.28 -9.89
CA SER A 19 8.15 -12.93 -11.11
C SER A 19 9.20 -13.00 -12.23
N GLN A 20 10.50 -13.03 -11.88
CA GLN A 20 11.62 -13.27 -12.80
C GLN A 20 11.89 -12.16 -13.84
N SER A 21 11.53 -10.90 -13.57
CA SER A 21 11.80 -9.81 -14.53
C SER A 21 13.30 -9.55 -14.80
N ASN A 22 14.20 -9.92 -13.89
CA ASN A 22 15.64 -9.89 -14.15
C ASN A 22 16.03 -10.83 -15.30
N LEU A 23 15.48 -12.04 -15.32
CA LEU A 23 15.77 -13.01 -16.38
C LEU A 23 15.19 -12.56 -17.73
N ILE A 24 14.07 -11.81 -17.70
CA ILE A 24 13.53 -11.16 -18.91
C ILE A 24 14.51 -10.14 -19.46
N VAL A 25 15.10 -9.28 -18.61
CA VAL A 25 16.13 -8.30 -19.02
C VAL A 25 17.35 -9.01 -19.61
N GLU A 26 17.89 -10.00 -18.90
CA GLU A 26 19.07 -10.77 -19.36
C GLU A 26 18.81 -11.46 -20.71
N ASN A 27 17.63 -12.05 -20.88
CA ASN A 27 17.24 -12.65 -22.15
C ASN A 27 17.06 -11.62 -23.27
N LEU A 28 16.50 -10.45 -22.98
CA LEU A 28 16.33 -9.39 -23.97
C LEU A 28 17.69 -8.92 -24.48
N GLU A 29 18.61 -8.62 -23.56
CA GLU A 29 19.98 -8.20 -23.89
C GLU A 29 20.70 -9.26 -24.73
N ARG A 30 20.58 -10.54 -24.35
CA ARG A 30 21.15 -11.66 -25.10
C ARG A 30 20.61 -11.75 -26.53
N TYR A 31 19.29 -11.77 -26.70
CA TYR A 31 18.67 -11.93 -28.03
C TYR A 31 18.85 -10.68 -28.92
N ILE A 32 18.88 -9.47 -28.33
CA ILE A 32 19.20 -8.24 -29.07
C ILE A 32 20.63 -8.28 -29.61
N LYS A 33 21.58 -8.77 -28.81
CA LYS A 33 22.97 -8.96 -29.23
C LYS A 33 23.11 -10.03 -30.31
N GLU A 34 22.40 -11.15 -30.18
CA GLU A 34 22.35 -12.18 -31.23
C GLU A 34 21.76 -11.65 -32.54
N ALA A 35 20.85 -10.67 -32.46
CA ALA A 35 20.28 -9.96 -33.60
C ALA A 35 21.17 -8.83 -34.16
N ASN A 36 22.31 -8.52 -33.54
CA ASN A 36 23.20 -7.39 -33.87
C ASN A 36 22.50 -6.01 -33.80
N MET A 37 21.59 -5.83 -32.84
CA MET A 37 20.78 -4.62 -32.66
C MET A 37 21.17 -3.81 -31.41
N GLU A 38 22.24 -4.16 -30.70
CA GLU A 38 22.68 -3.53 -29.46
C GLU A 38 23.03 -2.05 -29.59
N ASN A 39 23.31 -1.56 -30.80
CA ASN A 39 23.55 -0.15 -31.08
C ASN A 39 22.27 0.62 -31.44
N GLN A 40 21.14 -0.05 -31.59
CA GLN A 40 19.85 0.53 -32.00
C GLN A 40 18.78 0.39 -30.93
N VAL A 41 18.87 -0.64 -30.08
CA VAL A 41 17.88 -0.99 -29.07
C VAL A 41 18.53 -0.96 -27.69
N GLN A 42 17.91 -0.25 -26.75
CA GLN A 42 18.32 -0.23 -25.35
C GLN A 42 17.27 -0.93 -24.49
N VAL A 43 17.73 -1.84 -23.62
CA VAL A 43 16.88 -2.42 -22.57
C VAL A 43 17.10 -1.60 -21.30
N LEU A 44 16.00 -1.15 -20.69
CA LEU A 44 16.01 -0.34 -19.47
C LEU A 44 15.16 -1.02 -18.41
N LYS A 45 15.71 -1.14 -17.21
CA LYS A 45 14.95 -1.64 -16.06
C LYS A 45 14.39 -0.45 -15.29
N THR A 46 13.07 -0.25 -15.38
CA THR A 46 12.42 0.93 -14.81
C THR A 46 11.88 0.68 -13.40
N GLY A 47 11.36 1.73 -12.78
CA GLY A 47 10.46 1.60 -11.62
C GLY A 47 9.18 0.79 -11.92
N CYS A 48 8.35 0.60 -10.89
CA CYS A 48 7.09 -0.15 -10.99
C CYS A 48 6.05 0.55 -11.89
N PHE A 49 5.40 -0.19 -12.79
CA PHE A 49 4.29 0.33 -13.62
C PHE A 49 2.94 0.38 -12.88
N GLY A 50 2.83 -0.29 -11.74
CA GLY A 50 1.65 -0.31 -10.87
C GLY A 50 0.63 -1.42 -11.17
N PHE A 51 0.51 -1.94 -12.39
CA PHE A 51 -0.49 -2.97 -12.72
C PHE A 51 0.00 -4.39 -12.36
N CYS A 52 0.11 -4.66 -11.06
CA CYS A 52 0.73 -5.89 -10.53
C CYS A 52 0.06 -7.19 -10.99
N GLU A 53 -1.27 -7.24 -11.10
CA GLU A 53 -2.00 -8.43 -11.60
C GLU A 53 -1.57 -8.86 -13.01
N LYS A 54 -1.10 -7.89 -13.82
CA LYS A 54 -0.67 -8.08 -15.20
C LYS A 54 0.86 -8.07 -15.37
N GLY A 55 1.62 -8.11 -14.27
CA GLY A 55 3.07 -8.24 -14.28
C GLY A 55 3.56 -9.66 -14.63
N PRO A 56 4.83 -9.84 -15.06
CA PRO A 56 5.79 -8.81 -15.48
C PRO A 56 5.37 -8.02 -16.72
N ILE A 57 5.67 -6.72 -16.71
CA ILE A 57 5.32 -5.79 -17.79
C ILE A 57 6.56 -5.44 -18.60
N VAL A 58 6.42 -5.44 -19.92
CA VAL A 58 7.42 -4.95 -20.88
C VAL A 58 6.76 -3.91 -21.77
N LYS A 59 7.37 -2.74 -21.91
CA LYS A 59 6.88 -1.65 -22.75
C LYS A 59 7.92 -1.27 -23.80
N ILE A 60 7.51 -1.17 -25.05
CA ILE A 60 8.42 -0.83 -26.16
C ILE A 60 8.09 0.57 -26.70
N LEU A 61 9.12 1.42 -26.79
CA LEU A 61 9.07 2.77 -27.36
C LEU A 61 9.89 2.81 -28.66
N PRO A 62 9.49 3.62 -29.67
CA PRO A 62 8.43 4.64 -29.64
C PRO A 62 7.01 4.11 -29.89
N ASP A 63 6.84 2.84 -30.28
CA ASP A 63 5.54 2.24 -30.63
C ASP A 63 4.51 2.23 -29.49
N ASN A 64 4.95 2.57 -28.27
CA ASN A 64 4.18 2.66 -27.04
C ASN A 64 3.38 1.39 -26.73
N THR A 65 3.89 0.23 -27.15
CA THR A 65 3.21 -1.06 -27.01
C THR A 65 3.47 -1.63 -25.62
N PHE A 66 2.40 -2.08 -24.97
CA PHE A 66 2.38 -2.56 -23.60
C PHE A 66 2.09 -4.06 -23.54
N TYR A 67 3.10 -4.84 -23.17
CA TYR A 67 2.99 -6.29 -22.99
C TYR A 67 2.81 -6.65 -21.53
N VAL A 68 1.91 -7.59 -21.28
CA VAL A 68 1.51 -8.07 -19.94
C VAL A 68 1.87 -9.53 -19.75
N GLN A 69 2.09 -9.91 -18.48
CA GLN A 69 2.37 -11.29 -18.05
C GLN A 69 3.50 -11.97 -18.86
N VAL A 70 4.50 -11.17 -19.25
CA VAL A 70 5.64 -11.65 -20.05
C VAL A 70 6.48 -12.60 -19.21
N LYS A 71 6.79 -13.77 -19.76
CA LYS A 71 7.67 -14.77 -19.15
C LYS A 71 9.06 -14.75 -19.81
N PRO A 72 10.09 -15.27 -19.14
CA PRO A 72 11.43 -15.39 -19.72
C PRO A 72 11.46 -16.12 -21.07
N GLU A 73 10.56 -17.10 -21.27
CA GLU A 73 10.46 -17.88 -22.51
C GLU A 73 9.84 -17.08 -23.68
N ASP A 74 9.04 -16.06 -23.39
CA ASP A 74 8.38 -15.23 -24.40
C ASP A 74 9.33 -14.24 -25.09
N VAL A 75 10.50 -14.01 -24.48
CA VAL A 75 11.44 -12.96 -24.90
C VAL A 75 11.99 -13.18 -26.31
N GLU A 76 12.25 -14.44 -26.67
CA GLU A 76 12.76 -14.77 -28.01
C GLU A 76 11.75 -14.39 -29.11
N GLU A 77 10.46 -14.68 -28.88
CA GLU A 77 9.39 -14.29 -29.79
C GLU A 77 9.25 -12.77 -29.85
N LEU A 78 9.30 -12.09 -28.70
CA LEU A 78 9.16 -10.64 -28.61
C LEU A 78 10.27 -9.92 -29.40
N VAL A 79 11.51 -10.39 -29.31
CA VAL A 79 12.62 -9.85 -30.12
C VAL A 79 12.43 -10.17 -31.59
N LYS A 80 12.10 -11.42 -31.94
CA LYS A 80 11.95 -11.84 -33.34
C LYS A 80 10.79 -11.18 -34.07
N GLU A 81 9.65 -11.01 -33.41
CA GLU A 81 8.45 -10.44 -34.04
C GLU A 81 8.42 -8.92 -33.92
N HIS A 82 8.53 -8.36 -32.71
CA HIS A 82 8.40 -6.91 -32.55
C HIS A 82 9.69 -6.19 -32.91
N VAL A 83 10.80 -6.52 -32.27
CA VAL A 83 12.06 -5.75 -32.43
C VAL A 83 12.62 -5.87 -33.85
N ILE A 84 12.68 -7.08 -34.41
CA ILE A 84 13.27 -7.33 -35.73
C ILE A 84 12.27 -7.08 -36.87
N LYS A 85 11.03 -7.56 -36.76
CA LYS A 85 10.05 -7.55 -37.86
C LYS A 85 9.00 -6.44 -37.74
N GLY A 86 8.96 -5.70 -36.64
CA GLY A 86 7.98 -4.63 -36.40
C GLY A 86 6.55 -5.13 -36.18
N ARG A 87 6.35 -6.43 -35.89
CA ARG A 87 5.02 -7.02 -35.66
C ARG A 87 4.79 -7.26 -34.17
N ARG A 88 3.67 -6.78 -33.67
CA ARG A 88 3.28 -6.97 -32.28
C ARG A 88 2.94 -8.44 -32.01
N VAL A 89 3.16 -8.85 -30.77
CA VAL A 89 2.83 -10.20 -30.29
C VAL A 89 1.46 -10.15 -29.63
N ASP A 90 0.39 -10.36 -30.40
CA ASP A 90 -1.01 -10.16 -29.96
C ASP A 90 -1.34 -10.90 -28.65
N ARG A 91 -0.87 -12.14 -28.50
CA ARG A 91 -1.12 -12.96 -27.29
C ARG A 91 -0.55 -12.38 -25.99
N LEU A 92 0.40 -11.45 -26.09
CA LEU A 92 1.04 -10.78 -24.95
C LEU A 92 0.47 -9.38 -24.71
N LEU A 93 -0.41 -8.89 -25.59
CA LEU A 93 -1.10 -7.63 -25.39
C LEU A 93 -2.18 -7.79 -24.32
N TYR A 94 -2.46 -6.70 -23.61
CA TYR A 94 -3.59 -6.69 -22.69
C TYR A 94 -4.90 -6.87 -23.46
N GLN A 95 -5.72 -7.83 -23.05
CA GLN A 95 -7.06 -7.99 -23.55
C GLN A 95 -8.04 -7.36 -22.56
N ASP A 96 -8.85 -6.43 -23.05
CA ASP A 96 -9.91 -5.80 -22.27
C ASP A 96 -10.97 -6.86 -21.89
N PRO A 97 -11.28 -7.02 -20.59
CA PRO A 97 -12.19 -8.08 -20.14
C PRO A 97 -13.64 -7.87 -20.57
N THR A 98 -14.02 -6.63 -20.93
CA THR A 98 -15.39 -6.26 -21.31
C THR A 98 -15.60 -6.37 -22.82
N THR A 99 -14.66 -5.85 -23.62
CA THR A 99 -14.76 -5.81 -25.08
C THR A 99 -14.07 -7.00 -25.75
N SER A 100 -13.19 -7.71 -25.05
CA SER A 100 -12.29 -8.75 -25.59
C SER A 100 -11.33 -8.25 -26.66
N GLU A 101 -11.17 -6.93 -26.81
CA GLU A 101 -10.22 -6.31 -27.74
C GLU A 101 -8.83 -6.17 -27.11
N HIS A 102 -7.78 -6.24 -27.94
CA HIS A 102 -6.41 -6.00 -27.48
C HIS A 102 -6.16 -4.50 -27.38
N VAL A 103 -5.71 -4.04 -26.20
CA VAL A 103 -5.33 -2.66 -25.93
C VAL A 103 -3.83 -2.56 -25.86
N GLU A 104 -3.26 -1.77 -26.75
CA GLU A 104 -1.81 -1.67 -26.93
C GLU A 104 -1.18 -0.56 -26.09
N ASP A 105 -1.90 0.54 -25.87
CA ASP A 105 -1.46 1.66 -25.06
C ASP A 105 -2.10 1.60 -23.67
N SER A 106 -1.26 1.60 -22.64
CA SER A 106 -1.66 1.71 -21.24
C SER A 106 -2.72 2.80 -20.98
N LYS A 107 -2.70 3.93 -21.70
CA LYS A 107 -3.64 5.04 -21.51
C LYS A 107 -5.10 4.68 -21.79
N HIS A 108 -5.33 3.64 -22.58
CA HIS A 108 -6.66 3.17 -22.95
C HIS A 108 -7.15 2.00 -22.11
N MET A 109 -6.34 1.50 -21.17
CA MET A 109 -6.76 0.46 -20.24
C MET A 109 -7.52 1.09 -19.06
N ASP A 110 -8.63 0.48 -18.66
CA ASP A 110 -9.47 0.98 -17.56
C ASP A 110 -8.68 1.19 -16.26
N PHE A 111 -7.69 0.33 -16.00
CA PHE A 111 -6.78 0.47 -14.86
C PHE A 111 -6.07 1.83 -14.82
N TYR A 112 -5.62 2.38 -15.95
CA TYR A 112 -4.86 3.62 -16.00
C TYR A 112 -5.69 4.85 -16.33
N LYS A 113 -6.82 4.68 -17.05
CA LYS A 113 -7.60 5.77 -17.64
C LYS A 113 -8.10 6.82 -16.63
N LYS A 114 -8.45 6.39 -15.42
CA LYS A 114 -8.93 7.26 -14.32
C LYS A 114 -7.82 7.69 -13.35
N GLN A 115 -6.57 7.27 -13.57
CA GLN A 115 -5.46 7.67 -12.71
C GLN A 115 -4.91 9.04 -13.11
N GLN A 116 -4.49 9.81 -12.10
CA GLN A 116 -3.72 11.04 -12.28
C GLN A 116 -2.42 10.91 -11.50
N ARG A 117 -1.32 10.61 -12.21
CA ARG A 117 -0.03 10.34 -11.57
C ARG A 117 0.78 11.63 -11.32
N VAL A 118 0.98 11.96 -10.05
CA VAL A 118 1.77 13.11 -9.56
C VAL A 118 2.96 12.60 -8.74
N ALA A 119 2.69 11.84 -7.69
CA ALA A 119 3.72 11.19 -6.87
C ALA A 119 4.40 10.05 -7.64
N LEU A 120 3.67 9.33 -8.49
CA LEU A 120 4.19 8.22 -9.31
C LEU A 120 4.61 8.62 -10.73
N ARG A 121 4.73 9.93 -11.02
CA ARG A 121 4.92 10.47 -12.39
C ARG A 121 6.10 9.88 -13.18
N ASN A 122 7.15 9.42 -12.49
CA ASN A 122 8.35 8.85 -13.08
C ASN A 122 8.43 7.32 -12.96
N CYS A 123 7.58 6.71 -12.12
CA CYS A 123 7.54 5.27 -11.93
C CYS A 123 7.11 4.57 -13.24
N GLY A 124 7.98 3.70 -13.77
CA GLY A 124 7.79 3.01 -15.05
C GLY A 124 8.25 3.80 -16.28
N PHE A 125 8.85 4.99 -16.10
CA PHE A 125 9.30 5.85 -17.20
C PHE A 125 10.80 6.14 -17.19
N ILE A 126 11.45 6.06 -16.03
CA ILE A 126 12.90 6.25 -15.90
C ILE A 126 13.57 4.99 -15.35
N ASP A 127 14.86 4.85 -15.65
CA ASP A 127 15.79 4.08 -14.84
C ASP A 127 16.07 4.84 -13.52
N PRO A 128 15.61 4.31 -12.37
CA PRO A 128 15.77 4.97 -11.07
C PRO A 128 17.22 5.06 -10.58
N ASP A 129 18.14 4.30 -11.19
CA ASP A 129 19.56 4.34 -10.86
C ASP A 129 20.34 5.39 -11.70
N ASN A 130 19.68 6.01 -12.68
CA ASN A 130 20.26 7.03 -13.57
C ASN A 130 19.73 8.44 -13.27
N ILE A 131 20.58 9.28 -12.67
CA ILE A 131 20.25 10.68 -12.36
C ILE A 131 19.95 11.53 -13.61
N GLU A 132 20.58 11.23 -14.74
CA GLU A 132 20.40 12.01 -15.98
C GLU A 132 18.98 11.85 -16.53
N GLU A 133 18.35 10.69 -16.36
CA GLU A 133 16.96 10.48 -16.77
C GLU A 133 15.97 11.24 -15.87
N TYR A 134 16.29 11.38 -14.58
CA TYR A 134 15.51 12.26 -13.68
C TYR A 134 15.65 13.72 -14.10
N ILE A 135 16.87 14.20 -14.35
CA ILE A 135 17.15 15.57 -14.82
C ILE A 135 16.48 15.85 -16.16
N ALA A 136 16.51 14.90 -17.10
CA ALA A 136 15.85 15.02 -18.41
C ALA A 136 14.32 15.18 -18.31
N ARG A 137 13.73 14.87 -17.15
CA ARG A 137 12.31 15.05 -16.82
C ARG A 137 12.09 16.14 -15.78
N ASP A 138 12.86 17.23 -15.90
CA ASP A 138 12.80 18.43 -15.04
C ASP A 138 13.24 18.18 -13.58
N GLY A 139 13.90 17.06 -13.30
CA GLY A 139 14.45 16.75 -11.99
C GLY A 139 15.49 17.78 -11.54
N TYR A 140 15.44 18.16 -10.27
CA TYR A 140 16.26 19.23 -9.65
C TYR A 140 15.97 20.66 -10.13
N ALA A 141 15.08 20.85 -11.11
CA ALA A 141 14.64 22.20 -11.49
C ALA A 141 13.80 22.85 -10.38
N ALA A 142 13.02 22.08 -9.62
CA ALA A 142 12.27 22.64 -8.48
C ALA A 142 13.20 23.06 -7.34
N LEU A 143 14.30 22.35 -7.11
CA LEU A 143 15.34 22.81 -6.18
C LEU A 143 15.95 24.14 -6.64
N GLY A 144 16.27 24.27 -7.93
CA GLY A 144 16.75 25.54 -8.49
C GLY A 144 15.75 26.68 -8.34
N MET A 145 14.46 26.43 -8.57
CA MET A 145 13.38 27.41 -8.35
C MET A 145 13.29 27.80 -6.88
N ALA A 146 13.27 26.83 -5.96
CA ALA A 146 13.18 27.10 -4.52
C ALA A 146 14.35 27.94 -4.01
N LEU A 147 15.57 27.70 -4.49
CA LEU A 147 16.75 28.48 -4.12
C LEU A 147 16.76 29.91 -4.69
N SER A 148 15.95 30.19 -5.71
CA SER A 148 15.75 31.54 -6.24
C SER A 148 14.69 32.36 -5.48
N MET A 149 13.93 31.71 -4.60
CA MET A 149 12.92 32.31 -3.74
C MET A 149 13.48 32.49 -2.34
N SER A 150 12.86 33.35 -1.52
CA SER A 150 13.15 33.36 -0.08
C SER A 150 12.58 32.12 0.61
N THR A 151 13.17 31.71 1.74
CA THR A 151 12.71 30.56 2.52
C THR A 151 11.24 30.66 2.93
N GLN A 152 10.76 31.88 3.21
CA GLN A 152 9.35 32.12 3.54
C GLN A 152 8.43 31.93 2.33
N GLU A 153 8.82 32.40 1.14
CA GLU A 153 8.05 32.17 -0.09
C GLU A 153 7.94 30.68 -0.43
N VAL A 154 9.01 29.89 -0.20
CA VAL A 154 8.99 28.43 -0.36
C VAL A 154 7.96 27.78 0.59
N ILE A 155 7.92 28.21 1.86
CA ILE A 155 6.91 27.73 2.83
C ILE A 155 5.51 28.14 2.39
N ASP A 156 5.31 29.37 1.95
CA ASP A 156 4.01 29.90 1.57
C ASP A 156 3.48 29.23 0.29
N GLU A 157 4.34 28.85 -0.66
CA GLU A 157 3.95 28.07 -1.83
C GLU A 157 3.45 26.67 -1.42
N VAL A 158 4.15 25.99 -0.51
CA VAL A 158 3.68 24.68 0.02
C VAL A 158 2.39 24.84 0.81
N LYS A 159 2.22 25.92 1.59
CA LYS A 159 0.94 26.21 2.27
C LYS A 159 -0.19 26.45 1.29
N LYS A 160 0.06 27.25 0.24
CA LYS A 160 -0.91 27.59 -0.81
C LYS A 160 -1.36 26.35 -1.58
N SER A 161 -0.48 25.36 -1.77
CA SER A 161 -0.84 24.10 -2.42
C SER A 161 -1.94 23.31 -1.68
N GLY A 162 -2.09 23.53 -0.38
CA GLY A 162 -3.00 22.76 0.47
C GLY A 162 -2.56 21.30 0.68
N LEU A 163 -1.29 20.96 0.42
CA LEU A 163 -0.76 19.63 0.67
C LEU A 163 -0.92 19.24 2.15
N ARG A 164 -1.56 18.10 2.37
CA ARG A 164 -1.70 17.42 3.66
C ARG A 164 -0.81 16.19 3.70
N GLY A 165 -0.20 15.91 4.84
CA GLY A 165 0.68 14.75 5.03
C GLY A 165 0.02 13.43 4.63
N ARG A 166 0.72 12.65 3.80
CA ARG A 166 0.23 11.41 3.18
C ARG A 166 0.45 10.14 4.00
N GLY A 167 1.17 10.22 5.11
CA GLY A 167 1.35 9.11 6.05
C GLY A 167 0.17 8.84 6.99
N GLY A 168 -1.06 9.26 6.63
CA GLY A 168 -2.28 8.96 7.40
C GLY A 168 -2.97 10.17 8.02
N GLY A 169 -2.34 10.87 8.97
CA GLY A 169 -3.01 11.89 9.79
C GLY A 169 -3.44 13.18 9.07
N GLY A 170 -2.97 13.42 7.84
CA GLY A 170 -3.45 14.54 7.02
C GLY A 170 -3.13 15.93 7.59
N PHE A 171 -2.06 16.11 8.38
CA PHE A 171 -1.68 17.43 8.88
C PHE A 171 -1.18 18.35 7.74
N PRO A 172 -1.52 19.65 7.69
CA PRO A 172 -1.05 20.54 6.63
C PRO A 172 0.49 20.68 6.60
N THR A 173 1.10 20.28 5.48
CA THR A 173 2.56 20.17 5.35
C THR A 173 3.25 21.52 5.47
N GLY A 174 2.72 22.54 4.78
CA GLY A 174 3.29 23.90 4.82
C GLY A 174 3.25 24.52 6.23
N LEU A 175 2.20 24.23 7.02
CA LEU A 175 2.14 24.67 8.42
C LEU A 175 3.18 23.95 9.29
N LYS A 176 3.43 22.66 9.03
CA LYS A 176 4.48 21.89 9.72
C LYS A 176 5.86 22.50 9.43
N TRP A 177 6.11 22.90 8.19
CA TRP A 177 7.34 23.59 7.77
C TRP A 177 7.49 24.94 8.45
N GLU A 178 6.42 25.74 8.49
CA GLU A 178 6.40 27.04 9.17
C GLU A 178 6.73 26.90 10.67
N PHE A 179 6.17 25.90 11.36
CA PHE A 179 6.49 25.65 12.76
C PHE A 179 7.97 25.30 12.97
N ALA A 180 8.55 24.43 12.14
CA ALA A 180 9.97 24.10 12.23
C ALA A 180 10.89 25.30 11.88
N SER A 181 10.48 26.12 10.92
CA SER A 181 11.22 27.32 10.51
C SER A 181 11.27 28.38 11.65
N LYS A 182 10.15 28.61 12.34
CA LYS A 182 10.04 29.61 13.41
C LYS A 182 10.85 29.29 14.68
N ASN A 183 11.19 28.02 14.91
CA ASN A 183 12.02 27.63 16.05
C ASN A 183 13.49 27.93 15.76
N ALA A 184 14.07 28.86 16.52
CA ALA A 184 15.49 29.22 16.39
C ALA A 184 16.39 28.11 16.95
N ALA A 185 17.33 27.64 16.14
CA ALA A 185 18.34 26.66 16.53
C ALA A 185 19.59 26.81 15.64
N ASP A 186 20.73 26.42 16.18
CA ASP A 186 22.01 26.25 15.49
C ASP A 186 21.97 25.12 14.44
N GLN A 187 21.12 24.11 14.66
CA GLN A 187 20.90 23.00 13.75
C GLN A 187 19.41 22.65 13.71
N LYS A 188 18.94 22.28 12.52
CA LYS A 188 17.60 21.72 12.30
C LYS A 188 17.70 20.48 11.42
N TYR A 189 16.67 19.65 11.45
CA TYR A 189 16.66 18.39 10.71
C TYR A 189 15.42 18.23 9.85
N VAL A 190 15.61 17.63 8.67
CA VAL A 190 14.53 17.09 7.85
C VAL A 190 14.56 15.58 7.98
N VAL A 191 13.43 14.96 8.29
CA VAL A 191 13.31 13.51 8.41
C VAL A 191 12.32 13.01 7.37
N CYS A 192 12.75 12.09 6.51
CA CYS A 192 11.88 11.29 5.68
C CYS A 192 11.52 10.01 6.43
N ASN A 193 10.24 9.86 6.75
CA ASN A 193 9.68 8.63 7.31
C ASN A 193 9.31 7.68 6.15
N ALA A 194 10.14 6.66 5.97
CA ALA A 194 9.96 5.55 5.03
C ALA A 194 9.70 4.20 5.75
N ASP A 195 9.13 4.26 6.95
CA ASP A 195 8.71 3.07 7.72
C ASP A 195 7.28 2.65 7.36
N GLU A 196 7.10 2.25 6.10
CA GLU A 196 5.82 1.76 5.59
C GLU A 196 5.57 0.33 6.10
N GLY A 197 5.07 0.22 7.34
CA GLY A 197 4.84 -1.07 8.00
C GLY A 197 3.40 -1.61 7.88
N ASP A 198 2.47 -0.87 7.27
CA ASP A 198 1.07 -1.29 7.12
C ASP A 198 0.98 -2.56 6.24
N PRO A 199 0.28 -3.62 6.68
CA PRO A 199 0.05 -4.79 5.84
C PRO A 199 -0.69 -4.42 4.54
N GLY A 200 -0.11 -4.83 3.40
CA GLY A 200 -0.65 -4.55 2.08
C GLY A 200 -0.31 -3.15 1.53
N ALA A 201 0.42 -2.33 2.27
CA ALA A 201 0.96 -1.06 1.78
C ALA A 201 2.31 -1.26 1.07
N PHE A 202 2.49 -0.63 -0.09
CA PHE A 202 3.75 -0.62 -0.85
C PHE A 202 3.90 0.64 -1.73
N MET A 203 3.24 1.73 -1.36
CA MET A 203 3.22 3.00 -2.09
C MET A 203 4.55 3.72 -1.92
N ASP A 204 4.98 3.90 -0.68
CA ASP A 204 6.26 4.54 -0.36
C ASP A 204 7.43 3.73 -0.91
N ARG A 205 7.36 2.40 -0.76
CA ARG A 205 8.31 1.48 -1.39
C ARG A 205 8.42 1.72 -2.89
N SER A 206 7.28 1.80 -3.59
CA SER A 206 7.26 1.95 -5.05
C SER A 206 7.84 3.28 -5.49
N ILE A 207 7.65 4.36 -4.72
CA ILE A 207 8.27 5.66 -4.98
C ILE A 207 9.78 5.58 -4.75
N LEU A 208 10.25 5.02 -3.65
CA LEU A 208 11.70 4.90 -3.37
C LEU A 208 12.41 3.98 -4.35
N GLU A 209 11.74 2.93 -4.82
CA GLU A 209 12.27 2.04 -5.86
C GLU A 209 12.19 2.68 -7.26
N GLY A 210 11.22 3.55 -7.53
CA GLY A 210 10.93 4.04 -8.88
C GLY A 210 11.41 5.45 -9.19
N ASP A 211 11.52 6.30 -8.18
CA ASP A 211 11.90 7.71 -8.28
C ASP A 211 12.56 8.23 -6.97
N PRO A 212 13.71 7.64 -6.56
CA PRO A 212 14.39 8.04 -5.32
C PRO A 212 14.90 9.49 -5.36
N HIS A 213 15.26 10.00 -6.54
CA HIS A 213 15.74 11.38 -6.71
C HIS A 213 14.68 12.43 -6.36
N SER A 214 13.39 12.15 -6.61
CA SER A 214 12.32 13.05 -6.17
C SER A 214 12.26 13.23 -4.65
N ILE A 215 12.66 12.23 -3.87
CA ILE A 215 12.72 12.34 -2.40
C ILE A 215 13.93 13.16 -1.97
N VAL A 216 15.09 12.91 -2.59
CA VAL A 216 16.32 13.66 -2.33
C VAL A 216 16.12 15.15 -2.61
N GLU A 217 15.54 15.49 -3.77
CA GLU A 217 15.24 16.87 -4.16
C GLU A 217 14.26 17.53 -3.16
N ALA A 218 13.17 16.85 -2.82
CA ALA A 218 12.17 17.35 -1.87
C ALA A 218 12.75 17.62 -0.48
N MET A 219 13.64 16.74 0.01
CA MET A 219 14.31 16.93 1.29
C MET A 219 15.24 18.15 1.26
N ALA A 220 15.95 18.39 0.17
CA ALA A 220 16.78 19.59 0.00
C ALA A 220 15.94 20.87 -0.02
N ILE A 221 14.80 20.88 -0.72
CA ILE A 221 13.85 22.00 -0.73
C ILE A 221 13.31 22.27 0.69
N CYS A 222 12.91 21.21 1.41
CA CYS A 222 12.48 21.32 2.81
C CYS A 222 13.60 21.85 3.71
N GLY A 223 14.82 21.37 3.51
CA GLY A 223 16.01 21.80 4.24
C GLY A 223 16.25 23.29 4.08
N TYR A 224 16.21 23.77 2.84
CA TYR A 224 16.32 25.19 2.53
C TYR A 224 15.23 26.00 3.22
N ALA A 225 13.97 25.60 3.06
CA ALA A 225 12.81 26.30 3.60
C ALA A 225 12.86 26.50 5.12
N ILE A 226 13.31 25.48 5.87
CA ILE A 226 13.33 25.53 7.34
C ILE A 226 14.68 26.00 7.91
N GLY A 227 15.73 26.09 7.08
CA GLY A 227 17.10 26.36 7.52
C GLY A 227 17.78 25.13 8.16
N ALA A 228 17.49 23.93 7.67
CA ALA A 228 18.18 22.70 8.06
C ALA A 228 19.30 22.39 7.08
N THR A 229 20.44 21.92 7.60
CA THR A 229 21.60 21.47 6.81
C THR A 229 21.73 19.95 6.76
N LYS A 230 20.87 19.21 7.46
CA LYS A 230 20.96 17.75 7.57
C LYS A 230 19.59 17.06 7.43
N GLY A 231 19.56 16.10 6.52
CA GLY A 231 18.44 15.20 6.26
C GLY A 231 18.70 13.80 6.80
N LEU A 232 17.67 13.15 7.30
CA LEU A 232 17.70 11.76 7.73
C LEU A 232 16.58 10.99 7.03
N VAL A 233 16.90 9.89 6.36
CA VAL A 233 15.89 8.96 5.85
C VAL A 233 15.84 7.76 6.77
N TYR A 234 14.73 7.61 7.49
CA TYR A 234 14.47 6.41 8.29
C TYR A 234 13.73 5.40 7.42
N ILE A 235 14.41 4.32 7.05
CA ILE A 235 13.88 3.30 6.14
C ILE A 235 13.94 1.93 6.80
N ARG A 236 12.86 1.17 6.64
CA ARG A 236 12.76 -0.20 7.14
C ARG A 236 13.74 -1.14 6.44
N ALA A 237 14.36 -2.04 7.21
CA ALA A 237 15.40 -2.94 6.68
C ALA A 237 14.85 -3.98 5.68
N GLU A 238 13.53 -4.22 5.67
CA GLU A 238 12.86 -5.18 4.79
C GLU A 238 12.78 -4.70 3.32
N TYR A 239 13.21 -3.47 3.00
CA TYR A 239 13.20 -2.90 1.65
C TYR A 239 14.62 -2.76 1.05
N PRO A 240 15.34 -3.86 0.77
CA PRO A 240 16.74 -3.81 0.34
C PRO A 240 16.93 -3.08 -1.00
N LEU A 241 15.99 -3.22 -1.95
CA LEU A 241 16.06 -2.54 -3.24
C LEU A 241 15.89 -1.02 -3.09
N ALA A 242 14.91 -0.57 -2.30
CA ALA A 242 14.70 0.84 -2.02
C ALA A 242 15.91 1.47 -1.32
N VAL A 243 16.51 0.76 -0.36
CA VAL A 243 17.76 1.18 0.30
C VAL A 243 18.87 1.38 -0.73
N ASN A 244 19.11 0.39 -1.58
CA ASN A 244 20.19 0.44 -2.56
C ASN A 244 20.03 1.60 -3.55
N ARG A 245 18.81 1.77 -4.09
CA ARG A 245 18.49 2.85 -5.03
C ARG A 245 18.59 4.22 -4.40
N LEU A 246 18.13 4.36 -3.16
CA LEU A 246 18.25 5.61 -2.42
C LEU A 246 19.73 5.94 -2.12
N GLN A 247 20.55 4.96 -1.75
CA GLN A 247 22.00 5.15 -1.59
C GLN A 247 22.67 5.61 -2.88
N THR A 248 22.31 5.00 -4.01
CA THR A 248 22.78 5.42 -5.33
C THR A 248 22.34 6.84 -5.64
N ALA A 249 21.06 7.18 -5.45
CA ALA A 249 20.54 8.51 -5.72
C ALA A 249 21.22 9.60 -4.86
N ILE A 250 21.43 9.36 -3.57
CA ILE A 250 22.15 10.28 -2.67
C ILE A 250 23.60 10.46 -3.13
N ARG A 251 24.29 9.36 -3.49
CA ARG A 251 25.68 9.43 -4.00
C ARG A 251 25.75 10.25 -5.28
N SER A 252 24.91 9.94 -6.28
CA SER A 252 24.88 10.65 -7.56
C SER A 252 24.55 12.13 -7.38
N ALA A 253 23.61 12.46 -6.48
CA ALA A 253 23.27 13.86 -6.18
C ALA A 253 24.46 14.63 -5.57
N ARG A 254 25.26 14.00 -4.70
CA ARG A 254 26.50 14.61 -4.18
C ARG A 254 27.53 14.83 -5.29
N GLU A 255 27.72 13.85 -6.17
CA GLU A 255 28.67 13.93 -7.28
C GLU A 255 28.31 15.05 -8.27
N TYR A 256 27.02 15.30 -8.46
CA TYR A 256 26.50 16.40 -9.29
C TYR A 256 26.43 17.76 -8.58
N GLY A 257 26.83 17.86 -7.30
CA GLY A 257 26.75 19.11 -6.54
C GLY A 257 25.33 19.54 -6.16
N LEU A 258 24.39 18.59 -6.13
CA LEU A 258 22.98 18.78 -5.75
C LEU A 258 22.72 18.45 -4.27
N LEU A 259 23.71 17.87 -3.59
CA LEU A 259 23.81 17.70 -2.14
C LEU A 259 25.23 18.07 -1.68
N GLY A 260 25.39 18.34 -0.40
CA GLY A 260 26.64 18.75 0.21
C GLY A 260 26.70 20.26 0.37
N LYS A 261 27.87 20.84 0.06
CA LYS A 261 28.13 22.28 0.21
C LYS A 261 27.92 23.03 -1.08
N ASN A 262 27.54 24.29 -0.95
CA ASN A 262 27.37 25.23 -2.06
C ASN A 262 26.45 24.71 -3.18
N ILE A 263 25.29 24.18 -2.79
CA ILE A 263 24.37 23.53 -3.73
C ILE A 263 23.97 24.53 -4.82
N LEU A 264 24.11 24.12 -6.08
CA LEU A 264 23.90 24.97 -7.26
C LEU A 264 24.66 26.31 -7.24
N GLY A 265 25.81 26.37 -6.56
CA GLY A 265 26.64 27.58 -6.46
C GLY A 265 26.13 28.63 -5.48
N THR A 266 25.14 28.30 -4.65
CA THR A 266 24.62 29.16 -3.56
C THR A 266 25.41 28.97 -2.26
N ASP A 267 25.08 29.68 -1.19
CA ASP A 267 25.64 29.44 0.15
C ASP A 267 24.90 28.33 0.93
N PHE A 268 23.86 27.72 0.34
CA PHE A 268 23.08 26.68 0.99
C PHE A 268 23.84 25.34 1.00
N GLU A 269 23.84 24.69 2.16
CA GLU A 269 24.37 23.34 2.35
C GLU A 269 23.30 22.40 2.92
N PHE A 270 23.23 21.20 2.36
CA PHE A 270 22.32 20.15 2.84
C PHE A 270 22.83 18.77 2.46
N ASP A 271 22.86 17.85 3.42
CA ASP A 271 23.27 16.47 3.16
C ASP A 271 22.37 15.46 3.86
N ILE A 272 22.29 14.23 3.31
CA ILE A 272 21.34 13.20 3.72
C ILE A 272 22.06 11.94 4.23
N GLU A 273 21.65 11.45 5.40
CA GLU A 273 22.04 10.13 5.90
C GLU A 273 20.85 9.17 5.92
N ILE A 274 21.12 7.88 5.75
CA ILE A 274 20.13 6.81 5.92
C ILE A 274 20.28 6.21 7.32
N LYS A 275 19.15 6.00 7.98
CA LYS A 275 19.02 5.26 9.25
C LYS A 275 18.13 4.05 9.00
N PHE A 276 18.58 2.88 9.44
CA PHE A 276 17.85 1.64 9.26
C PHE A 276 16.91 1.39 10.43
N GLY A 277 15.65 1.08 10.12
CA GLY A 277 14.69 0.56 11.07
C GLY A 277 15.01 -0.88 11.47
N ALA A 278 14.49 -1.30 12.61
CA ALA A 278 14.73 -2.62 13.20
C ALA A 278 13.47 -3.49 13.26
N GLY A 279 12.53 -3.27 12.32
CA GLY A 279 11.32 -4.10 12.16
C GLY A 279 10.25 -3.88 13.22
N ALA A 280 10.00 -2.63 13.63
CA ALA A 280 8.96 -2.30 14.61
C ALA A 280 7.97 -1.29 14.00
N PHE A 281 6.72 -1.69 13.79
CA PHE A 281 5.68 -0.87 13.15
C PHE A 281 5.40 0.44 13.90
N VAL A 282 5.53 0.43 15.23
CA VAL A 282 5.35 1.63 16.05
C VAL A 282 6.37 2.74 15.71
N CYS A 283 7.52 2.41 15.12
CA CYS A 283 8.50 3.38 14.64
C CYS A 283 8.01 4.20 13.43
N GLY A 284 6.85 3.88 12.85
CA GLY A 284 6.16 4.77 11.92
C GLY A 284 5.59 6.03 12.62
N GLU A 285 5.39 6.00 13.94
CA GLU A 285 4.99 7.17 14.72
C GLU A 285 6.17 8.14 14.89
N GLU A 286 5.96 9.44 14.65
CA GLU A 286 7.06 10.40 14.48
C GLU A 286 8.02 10.51 15.68
N THR A 287 7.56 10.34 16.92
CA THR A 287 8.43 10.42 18.11
C THR A 287 9.13 9.09 18.40
N ALA A 288 8.45 7.97 18.17
CA ALA A 288 9.08 6.65 18.22
C ALA A 288 10.19 6.51 17.17
N LEU A 289 9.96 7.02 15.95
CA LEU A 289 10.93 7.09 14.87
C LEU A 289 12.19 7.85 15.31
N ILE A 290 12.00 9.04 15.87
CA ILE A 290 13.09 9.88 16.39
C ILE A 290 13.89 9.14 17.45
N HIS A 291 13.23 8.54 18.45
CA HIS A 291 13.89 7.74 19.47
C HIS A 291 14.70 6.57 18.88
N SER A 292 14.16 5.88 17.88
CA SER A 292 14.87 4.81 17.19
C SER A 292 16.13 5.33 16.49
N MET A 293 16.07 6.48 15.81
CA MET A 293 17.24 7.12 15.20
C MET A 293 18.28 7.60 16.22
N GLU A 294 17.86 7.87 17.46
CA GLU A 294 18.74 8.25 18.58
C GLU A 294 19.36 7.03 19.29
N GLY A 295 19.05 5.81 18.83
CA GLY A 295 19.54 4.57 19.44
C GLY A 295 18.76 4.13 20.68
N MET A 296 17.60 4.74 20.94
CA MET A 296 16.69 4.35 22.01
C MET A 296 15.64 3.36 21.51
N ARG A 297 14.86 2.80 22.44
CA ARG A 297 13.67 2.01 22.10
C ARG A 297 12.62 2.93 21.45
N GLY A 298 11.98 2.46 20.38
CA GLY A 298 10.95 3.18 19.62
C GLY A 298 9.64 3.34 20.40
N GLU A 299 9.66 4.11 21.48
CA GLU A 299 8.49 4.37 22.32
C GLU A 299 7.99 5.80 22.11
N PRO A 300 6.70 6.00 21.73
CA PRO A 300 6.15 7.34 21.56
C PRO A 300 6.20 8.19 22.82
N THR A 301 6.30 9.51 22.65
CA THR A 301 6.25 10.51 23.72
C THR A 301 4.99 11.34 23.66
N THR A 302 4.60 11.87 24.82
CA THR A 302 3.48 12.81 24.91
C THR A 302 3.87 14.12 24.27
N LYS A 303 2.97 14.68 23.46
CA LYS A 303 3.10 16.01 22.85
C LYS A 303 2.21 16.97 23.65
N PRO A 304 2.64 18.21 23.96
CA PRO A 304 3.92 18.87 23.61
C PRO A 304 5.14 18.42 24.46
N PRO A 305 6.39 18.69 24.00
CA PRO A 305 6.73 19.40 22.77
C PRO A 305 6.54 18.55 21.50
N PHE A 306 6.18 19.19 20.39
CA PHE A 306 6.12 18.55 19.08
C PHE A 306 7.52 18.50 18.44
N PRO A 307 7.81 17.53 17.55
CA PRO A 307 9.13 17.42 16.90
C PRO A 307 9.58 18.69 16.17
N ALA A 308 8.64 19.46 15.60
CA ALA A 308 8.92 20.73 14.94
C ALA A 308 9.54 21.78 15.88
N ALA A 309 9.32 21.66 17.20
CA ALA A 309 9.95 22.49 18.22
C ALA A 309 11.18 21.81 18.84
N SER A 310 11.04 20.55 19.24
CA SER A 310 12.11 19.75 19.84
C SER A 310 11.91 18.28 19.45
N GLY A 311 12.72 17.80 18.51
CA GLY A 311 12.69 16.45 17.97
C GLY A 311 14.06 15.77 18.09
N TYR A 312 14.67 15.41 16.96
CA TYR A 312 15.95 14.72 16.92
C TYR A 312 17.05 15.52 17.63
N TRP A 313 17.67 14.90 18.64
CA TRP A 313 18.65 15.48 19.55
C TRP A 313 18.17 16.79 20.20
N GLY A 314 16.87 16.87 20.47
CA GLY A 314 16.24 18.05 21.05
C GLY A 314 16.22 19.27 20.13
N LYS A 315 16.46 19.10 18.83
CA LYS A 315 16.48 20.18 17.83
C LYS A 315 15.20 20.21 17.00
N PRO A 316 14.81 21.37 16.44
CA PRO A 316 13.66 21.47 15.53
C PRO A 316 13.79 20.48 14.37
N THR A 317 12.80 19.59 14.25
CA THR A 317 12.84 18.47 13.31
C THR A 317 11.54 18.38 12.54
N ASN A 318 11.63 18.40 11.22
CA ASN A 318 10.49 18.29 10.34
C ASN A 318 10.38 16.88 9.75
N VAL A 319 9.43 16.08 10.25
CA VAL A 319 9.20 14.70 9.78
C VAL A 319 8.11 14.67 8.71
N ASN A 320 8.41 14.17 7.51
CA ASN A 320 7.45 13.97 6.43
C ASN A 320 7.51 12.53 5.90
N ASN A 321 6.36 12.01 5.48
CA ASN A 321 6.27 10.72 4.79
C ASN A 321 6.79 10.83 3.34
N VAL A 322 7.24 9.70 2.76
CA VAL A 322 7.78 9.60 1.39
C VAL A 322 6.83 10.17 0.34
N GLU A 323 5.57 9.74 0.28
CA GLU A 323 4.60 10.28 -0.69
C GLU A 323 4.37 11.78 -0.50
N THR A 324 4.43 12.28 0.74
CA THR A 324 4.33 13.73 1.00
C THR A 324 5.47 14.48 0.32
N LEU A 325 6.70 13.97 0.45
CA LEU A 325 7.89 14.55 -0.18
C LEU A 325 7.86 14.42 -1.71
N ALA A 326 7.38 13.29 -2.25
CA ALA A 326 7.29 13.06 -3.70
C ALA A 326 6.42 14.11 -4.44
N ASN A 327 5.47 14.73 -3.74
CA ASN A 327 4.62 15.80 -4.28
C ASN A 327 5.31 17.17 -4.30
N ILE A 328 6.34 17.40 -3.47
CA ILE A 328 6.97 18.72 -3.31
C ILE A 328 7.57 19.24 -4.63
N PRO A 329 8.43 18.50 -5.37
CA PRO A 329 9.02 19.04 -6.59
C PRO A 329 7.96 19.46 -7.61
N VAL A 330 6.89 18.67 -7.78
CA VAL A 330 5.83 18.96 -8.74
C VAL A 330 5.05 20.22 -8.40
N ILE A 331 4.85 20.51 -7.11
CA ILE A 331 4.20 21.74 -6.66
C ILE A 331 4.99 22.96 -7.14
N PHE A 332 6.32 22.93 -7.08
CA PHE A 332 7.14 24.03 -7.59
C PHE A 332 7.17 24.09 -9.12
N LEU A 333 7.28 22.94 -9.81
CA LEU A 333 7.33 22.90 -11.27
C LEU A 333 6.04 23.38 -11.94
N LYS A 334 4.87 23.08 -11.34
CA LYS A 334 3.55 23.38 -11.92
C LYS A 334 2.78 24.49 -11.19
N GLY A 335 3.26 24.92 -10.03
CA GLY A 335 2.62 25.90 -9.16
C GLY A 335 1.59 25.29 -8.19
N ALA A 336 1.47 25.93 -7.03
CA ALA A 336 0.54 25.57 -5.97
C ALA A 336 -0.93 25.61 -6.41
N ASP A 337 -1.30 26.56 -7.27
CA ASP A 337 -2.68 26.67 -7.80
C ASP A 337 -3.06 25.46 -8.65
N TRP A 338 -2.11 24.95 -9.46
CA TRP A 338 -2.32 23.72 -10.22
C TRP A 338 -2.56 22.53 -9.28
N PHE A 339 -1.75 22.39 -8.23
CA PHE A 339 -1.92 21.30 -7.27
C PHE A 339 -3.24 21.42 -6.48
N ALA A 340 -3.60 22.64 -6.05
CA ALA A 340 -4.83 22.92 -5.32
C ALA A 340 -6.10 22.80 -6.18
N SER A 341 -5.97 22.85 -7.51
CA SER A 341 -7.08 22.61 -8.43
C SER A 341 -7.48 21.13 -8.52
N ILE A 342 -6.60 20.23 -8.07
CA ILE A 342 -6.85 18.78 -8.03
C ILE A 342 -7.39 18.40 -6.66
N GLY A 343 -8.38 17.51 -6.62
CA GLY A 343 -8.95 16.99 -5.38
C GLY A 343 -10.18 17.77 -4.89
N THR A 344 -10.50 17.62 -3.61
CA THR A 344 -11.66 18.31 -2.99
C THR A 344 -11.28 19.67 -2.43
N GLU A 345 -12.22 20.40 -1.81
CA GLU A 345 -11.91 21.69 -1.16
C GLU A 345 -10.89 21.53 -0.01
N LYS A 346 -11.05 20.49 0.81
CA LYS A 346 -10.24 20.25 2.03
C LYS A 346 -9.12 19.23 1.87
N SER A 347 -9.11 18.50 0.75
CA SER A 347 -8.09 17.49 0.46
C SER A 347 -7.58 17.68 -0.96
N LYS A 348 -6.50 18.47 -1.09
CA LYS A 348 -5.88 18.83 -2.37
C LYS A 348 -4.95 17.76 -2.90
N GLY A 349 -4.76 17.75 -4.21
CA GLY A 349 -3.87 16.84 -4.93
C GLY A 349 -4.42 15.43 -5.09
N THR A 350 -3.50 14.50 -5.27
CA THR A 350 -3.77 13.07 -5.49
C THR A 350 -3.38 12.25 -4.26
N LYS A 351 -3.83 10.99 -4.23
CA LYS A 351 -3.39 9.97 -3.28
C LYS A 351 -3.02 8.70 -4.03
N VAL A 352 -1.90 8.10 -3.62
CA VAL A 352 -1.52 6.76 -4.06
C VAL A 352 -2.20 5.72 -3.17
N PHE A 353 -2.82 4.70 -3.77
CA PHE A 353 -3.39 3.55 -3.08
C PHE A 353 -2.77 2.24 -3.57
N ALA A 354 -2.53 1.34 -2.61
CA ALA A 354 -2.20 -0.04 -2.88
C ALA A 354 -3.48 -0.88 -2.81
N LEU A 355 -4.00 -1.26 -3.98
CA LEU A 355 -5.23 -2.03 -4.13
C LEU A 355 -4.93 -3.52 -4.13
N ALA A 356 -5.44 -4.24 -3.13
CA ALA A 356 -5.20 -5.68 -2.95
C ALA A 356 -6.43 -6.40 -2.38
N GLY A 357 -6.31 -7.71 -2.14
CA GLY A 357 -7.40 -8.56 -1.66
C GLY A 357 -8.18 -9.23 -2.81
N LYS A 358 -9.50 -9.33 -2.65
CA LYS A 358 -10.42 -10.03 -3.57
C LYS A 358 -10.84 -9.16 -4.77
N ILE A 359 -9.87 -8.55 -5.46
CA ILE A 359 -10.10 -7.60 -6.56
C ILE A 359 -9.44 -8.05 -7.86
N ASN A 360 -10.07 -7.83 -9.01
CA ASN A 360 -9.56 -8.32 -10.30
C ASN A 360 -8.24 -7.65 -10.71
N ASN A 361 -8.10 -6.33 -10.53
CA ASN A 361 -6.89 -5.59 -10.88
C ASN A 361 -6.12 -5.19 -9.61
N VAL A 362 -5.30 -6.09 -9.10
CA VAL A 362 -4.35 -5.79 -8.02
C VAL A 362 -3.24 -4.87 -8.53
N GLY A 363 -2.92 -3.83 -7.76
CA GLY A 363 -1.88 -2.89 -8.17
C GLY A 363 -1.76 -1.62 -7.36
N LEU A 364 -0.93 -0.72 -7.87
CA LEU A 364 -0.71 0.63 -7.38
C LEU A 364 -1.44 1.62 -8.28
N ILE A 365 -2.32 2.41 -7.67
CA ILE A 365 -3.14 3.40 -8.37
C ILE A 365 -2.89 4.77 -7.76
N GLU A 366 -2.96 5.83 -8.57
CA GLU A 366 -2.93 7.19 -8.06
C GLU A 366 -4.12 7.97 -8.61
N VAL A 367 -4.97 8.44 -7.71
CA VAL A 367 -6.24 9.09 -8.07
C VAL A 367 -6.37 10.45 -7.41
N PRO A 368 -7.11 11.40 -8.00
CA PRO A 368 -7.48 12.65 -7.32
C PRO A 368 -8.22 12.37 -6.01
N MET A 369 -7.91 13.15 -4.97
CA MET A 369 -8.68 13.12 -3.73
C MET A 369 -10.18 13.38 -4.03
N GLY A 370 -11.07 12.62 -3.39
CA GLY A 370 -12.51 12.70 -3.66
C GLY A 370 -13.02 11.78 -4.77
N THR A 371 -12.15 11.03 -5.45
CA THR A 371 -12.59 9.88 -6.27
C THR A 371 -13.38 8.92 -5.37
N THR A 372 -14.49 8.36 -5.85
CA THR A 372 -15.35 7.49 -5.02
C THR A 372 -14.77 6.08 -4.84
N LEU A 373 -15.15 5.38 -3.77
CA LEU A 373 -14.79 3.97 -3.58
C LEU A 373 -15.29 3.09 -4.74
N ARG A 374 -16.48 3.38 -5.28
CA ARG A 374 -17.05 2.67 -6.42
C ARG A 374 -16.15 2.75 -7.64
N GLU A 375 -15.68 3.93 -7.98
CA GLU A 375 -14.77 4.12 -9.12
C GLU A 375 -13.44 3.40 -8.91
N VAL A 376 -12.89 3.45 -7.69
CA VAL A 376 -11.66 2.73 -7.36
C VAL A 376 -11.84 1.21 -7.48
N ILE A 377 -12.92 0.66 -6.93
CA ILE A 377 -13.14 -0.79 -6.84
C ILE A 377 -13.60 -1.38 -8.18
N TYR A 378 -14.60 -0.76 -8.81
CA TYR A 378 -15.24 -1.33 -10.00
C TYR A 378 -14.63 -0.86 -11.31
N ASP A 379 -14.31 0.43 -11.43
CA ASP A 379 -13.79 0.95 -12.71
C ASP A 379 -12.28 0.69 -12.82
N ILE A 380 -11.49 1.07 -11.81
CA ILE A 380 -10.03 0.87 -11.84
C ILE A 380 -9.68 -0.57 -11.45
N GLY A 381 -10.26 -1.03 -10.34
CA GLY A 381 -10.03 -2.36 -9.77
C GLY A 381 -10.68 -3.51 -10.56
N GLY A 382 -11.56 -3.21 -11.52
CA GLY A 382 -12.24 -4.22 -12.35
C GLY A 382 -13.25 -5.08 -11.58
N GLY A 383 -13.67 -4.65 -10.39
CA GLY A 383 -14.62 -5.38 -9.55
C GLY A 383 -14.02 -6.56 -8.78
N ILE A 384 -14.89 -7.38 -8.20
CA ILE A 384 -14.53 -8.47 -7.28
C ILE A 384 -14.15 -9.72 -8.06
N LYS A 385 -13.16 -10.47 -7.54
CA LYS A 385 -12.74 -11.74 -8.12
C LYS A 385 -13.91 -12.73 -8.25
N ASP A 386 -13.91 -13.48 -9.35
CA ASP A 386 -14.91 -14.50 -9.68
C ASP A 386 -16.36 -13.98 -9.78
N GLY A 387 -16.56 -12.67 -9.91
CA GLY A 387 -17.89 -12.05 -10.00
C GLY A 387 -18.71 -12.13 -8.71
N LYS A 388 -18.06 -12.35 -7.57
CA LYS A 388 -18.70 -12.37 -6.25
C LYS A 388 -19.15 -10.97 -5.81
N LYS A 389 -19.93 -10.93 -4.73
CA LYS A 389 -20.38 -9.66 -4.15
C LYS A 389 -19.28 -9.00 -3.33
N PHE A 390 -19.19 -7.68 -3.48
CA PHE A 390 -18.41 -6.84 -2.59
C PHE A 390 -19.03 -6.85 -1.19
N LYS A 391 -18.21 -7.07 -0.17
CA LYS A 391 -18.65 -7.05 1.22
C LYS A 391 -18.13 -5.83 1.95
N ALA A 392 -16.82 -5.64 1.91
CA ALA A 392 -16.16 -4.51 2.55
C ALA A 392 -14.80 -4.20 1.93
N VAL A 393 -14.30 -3.01 2.21
CA VAL A 393 -12.90 -2.65 2.01
C VAL A 393 -12.32 -2.13 3.33
N GLN A 394 -11.18 -2.68 3.74
CA GLN A 394 -10.40 -2.14 4.84
C GLN A 394 -9.48 -1.06 4.28
N THR A 395 -9.60 0.17 4.80
CA THR A 395 -8.68 1.27 4.47
C THR A 395 -7.98 1.74 5.74
N GLY A 396 -6.75 2.24 5.60
CA GLY A 396 -5.97 2.73 6.75
C GLY A 396 -5.19 1.66 7.50
N GLY A 397 -4.96 0.51 6.86
CA GLY A 397 -4.16 -0.58 7.43
C GLY A 397 -4.81 -1.22 8.67
N PRO A 398 -3.99 -1.70 9.62
CA PRO A 398 -4.46 -2.43 10.80
C PRO A 398 -5.10 -1.50 11.85
N SER A 399 -4.83 -0.20 11.77
CA SER A 399 -5.43 0.87 12.59
C SER A 399 -6.69 1.47 11.96
N GLY A 400 -7.05 1.03 10.75
CA GLY A 400 -8.15 1.57 9.97
C GLY A 400 -9.50 0.96 10.29
N GLY A 401 -10.48 1.19 9.40
CA GLY A 401 -11.83 0.66 9.54
C GLY A 401 -12.38 0.07 8.23
N CYS A 402 -13.43 -0.74 8.37
CA CYS A 402 -14.13 -1.32 7.23
C CYS A 402 -15.18 -0.37 6.66
N LEU A 403 -15.21 -0.21 5.34
CA LEU A 403 -16.24 0.49 4.57
C LEU A 403 -17.07 -0.54 3.79
N THR A 404 -18.39 -0.39 3.76
CA THR A 404 -19.33 -1.39 3.22
C THR A 404 -19.93 -0.95 1.88
N GLU A 405 -20.85 -1.75 1.34
CA GLU A 405 -21.58 -1.42 0.11
C GLU A 405 -22.29 -0.05 0.18
N GLU A 406 -22.83 0.32 1.36
CA GLU A 406 -23.46 1.62 1.61
C GLU A 406 -22.49 2.81 1.49
N ASP A 407 -21.19 2.54 1.61
CA ASP A 407 -20.16 3.56 1.55
C ASP A 407 -19.55 3.71 0.14
N LEU A 408 -19.91 2.87 -0.85
CA LEU A 408 -19.28 2.84 -2.17
C LEU A 408 -19.27 4.20 -2.89
N ASP A 409 -20.31 5.00 -2.72
CA ASP A 409 -20.41 6.32 -3.35
C ASP A 409 -19.76 7.44 -2.51
N THR A 410 -19.08 7.09 -1.42
CA THR A 410 -18.35 8.04 -0.57
C THR A 410 -17.08 8.52 -1.28
N PRO A 411 -16.87 9.84 -1.43
CA PRO A 411 -15.60 10.40 -1.88
C PRO A 411 -14.45 10.02 -0.94
N ILE A 412 -13.34 9.53 -1.48
CA ILE A 412 -12.17 9.16 -0.70
C ILE A 412 -11.35 10.41 -0.39
N ASP A 413 -11.55 10.96 0.81
CA ASP A 413 -10.73 12.03 1.37
C ASP A 413 -10.59 11.87 2.89
N PHE A 414 -9.68 12.63 3.52
CA PHE A 414 -9.37 12.46 4.94
C PHE A 414 -10.60 12.62 5.84
N ASP A 415 -11.46 13.59 5.56
CA ASP A 415 -12.51 14.01 6.48
C ASP A 415 -13.71 13.05 6.35
N ASN A 416 -14.06 12.64 5.12
CA ASN A 416 -15.13 11.68 4.85
C ASN A 416 -14.80 10.28 5.39
N LEU A 417 -13.56 9.81 5.24
CA LEU A 417 -13.15 8.50 5.77
C LEU A 417 -13.24 8.46 7.31
N ILE A 418 -12.76 9.51 7.98
CA ILE A 418 -12.85 9.63 9.45
C ILE A 418 -14.32 9.66 9.89
N ALA A 419 -15.17 10.42 9.21
CA ALA A 419 -16.60 10.48 9.51
C ALA A 419 -17.31 9.12 9.40
N LYS A 420 -16.79 8.21 8.57
CA LYS A 420 -17.31 6.84 8.38
C LYS A 420 -16.65 5.80 9.30
N GLY A 421 -15.83 6.23 10.27
CA GLY A 421 -15.14 5.33 11.20
C GLY A 421 -13.96 4.58 10.57
N SER A 422 -13.42 5.10 9.48
CA SER A 422 -12.20 4.61 8.85
C SER A 422 -11.14 5.72 8.79
N MET A 423 -10.06 5.51 8.06
CA MET A 423 -9.04 6.52 7.80
C MET A 423 -8.29 6.26 6.51
N MET A 424 -7.55 7.27 6.06
CA MET A 424 -6.67 7.16 4.89
C MET A 424 -5.49 6.22 5.15
N GLY A 425 -4.85 6.35 6.33
CA GLY A 425 -3.58 5.71 6.65
C GLY A 425 -2.52 5.93 5.55
N SER A 426 -1.66 4.93 5.34
CA SER A 426 -0.68 4.95 4.24
C SER A 426 -1.30 4.87 2.85
N GLY A 427 -2.55 4.43 2.71
CA GLY A 427 -3.24 4.21 1.41
C GLY A 427 -3.41 2.74 1.01
N GLY A 428 -3.16 1.78 1.91
CA GLY A 428 -3.56 0.38 1.69
C GLY A 428 -5.08 0.21 1.62
N MET A 429 -5.57 -0.50 0.60
CA MET A 429 -6.98 -0.86 0.41
C MET A 429 -7.12 -2.36 0.20
N ILE A 430 -7.60 -3.07 1.23
CA ILE A 430 -7.83 -4.52 1.18
C ILE A 430 -9.30 -4.79 0.94
N VAL A 431 -9.62 -5.23 -0.28
CA VAL A 431 -10.99 -5.55 -0.72
C VAL A 431 -11.36 -6.97 -0.29
N MET A 432 -12.56 -7.12 0.26
CA MET A 432 -13.12 -8.36 0.79
C MET A 432 -14.44 -8.70 0.08
N ASP A 433 -14.69 -10.00 -0.09
CA ASP A 433 -15.89 -10.55 -0.73
C ASP A 433 -16.85 -11.17 0.30
N GLU A 434 -18.00 -11.67 -0.17
CA GLU A 434 -19.03 -12.30 0.66
C GLU A 434 -18.56 -13.53 1.46
N ASP A 435 -17.43 -14.14 1.11
CA ASP A 435 -16.83 -15.29 1.80
C ASP A 435 -15.82 -14.88 2.89
N ASP A 436 -15.62 -13.59 3.16
CA ASP A 436 -14.73 -13.12 4.22
C ASP A 436 -15.45 -12.98 5.57
N CYS A 437 -14.89 -13.52 6.66
CA CYS A 437 -15.53 -13.48 7.98
C CYS A 437 -15.10 -12.23 8.76
N MET A 438 -16.03 -11.32 9.05
CA MET A 438 -15.68 -10.03 9.65
C MET A 438 -15.13 -10.12 11.08
N PRO A 439 -15.65 -11.00 11.96
CA PRO A 439 -15.00 -11.29 13.25
C PRO A 439 -13.55 -11.79 13.12
N ALA A 440 -13.25 -12.61 12.10
CA ALA A 440 -11.91 -13.13 11.86
C ALA A 440 -10.97 -12.05 11.29
N VAL A 441 -11.48 -11.17 10.42
CA VAL A 441 -10.75 -10.01 9.90
C VAL A 441 -10.39 -9.05 11.04
N ALA A 442 -11.35 -8.73 11.92
CA ALA A 442 -11.09 -7.86 13.06
C ALA A 442 -10.03 -8.45 14.00
N LYS A 443 -10.09 -9.78 14.21
CA LYS A 443 -9.09 -10.53 14.97
C LYS A 443 -7.70 -10.40 14.35
N PHE A 444 -7.57 -10.63 13.05
CA PHE A 444 -6.28 -10.58 12.35
C PHE A 444 -5.59 -9.21 12.48
N TYR A 445 -6.30 -8.12 12.23
CA TYR A 445 -5.73 -6.77 12.35
C TYR A 445 -5.41 -6.41 13.80
N LEU A 446 -6.24 -6.83 14.75
CA LEU A 446 -5.98 -6.59 16.16
C LEU A 446 -4.74 -7.36 16.65
N GLU A 447 -4.57 -8.63 16.27
CA GLU A 447 -3.39 -9.43 16.60
C GLU A 447 -2.11 -8.74 16.09
N PHE A 448 -2.14 -8.18 14.87
CA PHE A 448 -1.03 -7.37 14.37
C PHE A 448 -0.74 -6.17 15.29
N THR A 449 -1.76 -5.38 15.66
CA THR A 449 -1.54 -4.23 16.56
C THR A 449 -1.11 -4.62 17.98
N GLU A 450 -1.51 -5.80 18.45
CA GLU A 450 -1.07 -6.37 19.73
C GLU A 450 0.43 -6.68 19.70
N GLU A 451 0.90 -7.36 18.65
CA GLU A 451 2.32 -7.70 18.45
C GLU A 451 3.19 -6.46 18.29
N GLU A 452 2.66 -5.43 17.62
CA GLU A 452 3.36 -4.17 17.35
C GLU A 452 3.26 -3.12 18.48
N SER A 453 2.67 -3.50 19.61
CA SER A 453 2.58 -2.62 20.77
C SER A 453 3.96 -2.30 21.35
N CYS A 454 4.32 -1.02 21.49
CA CYS A 454 5.56 -0.63 22.18
C CYS A 454 5.59 -1.00 23.68
N GLY A 455 4.44 -1.40 24.25
CA GLY A 455 4.32 -1.84 25.64
C GLY A 455 4.18 -0.74 26.70
N LYS A 456 4.30 0.55 26.32
CA LYS A 456 4.38 1.67 27.26
C LYS A 456 3.10 1.94 28.05
N CYS A 457 1.93 1.97 27.41
CA CYS A 457 0.66 2.28 28.07
C CYS A 457 -0.18 1.02 28.30
N THR A 458 -0.80 0.90 29.48
CA THR A 458 -1.63 -0.25 29.86
C THR A 458 -2.81 -0.49 28.92
N PRO A 459 -3.56 0.54 28.46
CA PRO A 459 -4.69 0.32 27.55
C PRO A 459 -4.27 -0.37 26.25
N CYS A 460 -3.15 0.05 25.63
CA CYS A 460 -2.65 -0.62 24.44
C CYS A 460 -2.04 -1.99 24.76
N ARG A 461 -1.12 -2.09 25.74
CA ARG A 461 -0.37 -3.33 26.02
C ARG A 461 -1.23 -4.48 26.53
N ILE A 462 -2.22 -4.19 27.39
CA ILE A 462 -3.07 -5.20 28.03
C ILE A 462 -4.45 -5.22 27.39
N GLY A 463 -5.01 -4.06 27.04
CA GLY A 463 -6.35 -3.98 26.48
C GLY A 463 -6.46 -4.68 25.12
N THR A 464 -5.50 -4.46 24.20
CA THR A 464 -5.53 -5.13 22.88
C THR A 464 -5.44 -6.65 23.02
N LYS A 465 -4.58 -7.15 23.93
CA LYS A 465 -4.50 -8.56 24.28
C LYS A 465 -5.85 -9.11 24.79
N ARG A 466 -6.54 -8.39 25.68
CA ARG A 466 -7.87 -8.82 26.16
C ARG A 466 -8.90 -8.84 25.04
N LEU A 467 -8.91 -7.86 24.15
CA LEU A 467 -9.76 -7.85 22.96
C LEU A 467 -9.46 -9.06 22.04
N SER A 468 -8.19 -9.38 21.82
CA SER A 468 -7.72 -10.50 20.99
C SER A 468 -8.14 -11.86 21.57
N GLU A 469 -8.04 -12.02 22.90
CA GLU A 469 -8.54 -13.20 23.61
C GLU A 469 -10.06 -13.36 23.44
N ILE A 470 -10.84 -12.28 23.53
CA ILE A 470 -12.29 -12.29 23.35
C ILE A 470 -12.66 -12.64 21.90
N LEU A 471 -12.04 -12.00 20.90
CA LEU A 471 -12.26 -12.32 19.49
C LEU A 471 -11.90 -13.78 19.18
N SER A 472 -10.81 -14.28 19.76
CA SER A 472 -10.43 -15.69 19.63
C SER A 472 -11.48 -16.64 20.21
N LYS A 473 -12.14 -16.29 21.32
CA LYS A 473 -13.30 -17.06 21.83
C LYS A 473 -14.46 -17.03 20.85
N ILE A 474 -14.81 -15.86 20.30
CA ILE A 474 -15.91 -15.71 19.36
C ILE A 474 -15.67 -16.53 18.08
N VAL A 475 -14.49 -16.38 17.46
CA VAL A 475 -14.09 -17.09 16.23
C VAL A 475 -13.99 -18.62 16.45
N SER A 476 -13.70 -19.07 17.67
CA SER A 476 -13.69 -20.49 18.04
C SER A 476 -15.04 -21.04 18.50
N GLY A 477 -16.11 -20.23 18.47
CA GLY A 477 -17.46 -20.62 18.89
C GLY A 477 -17.68 -20.68 20.39
N LYS A 478 -16.72 -20.22 21.19
CA LYS A 478 -16.79 -20.20 22.65
C LYS A 478 -17.23 -18.85 23.22
N GLY A 479 -17.49 -17.86 22.37
CA GLY A 479 -17.96 -16.54 22.79
C GLY A 479 -19.38 -16.56 23.36
N THR A 480 -19.65 -15.62 24.25
CA THR A 480 -20.97 -15.34 24.87
C THR A 480 -21.51 -13.97 24.45
N GLU A 481 -22.75 -13.65 24.80
CA GLU A 481 -23.30 -12.30 24.55
C GLU A 481 -22.61 -11.23 25.42
N GLU A 482 -22.23 -11.60 26.64
CA GLU A 482 -21.44 -10.74 27.53
C GLU A 482 -20.08 -10.39 26.91
N ASP A 483 -19.44 -11.34 26.22
CA ASP A 483 -18.20 -11.08 25.50
C ASP A 483 -18.37 -9.96 24.44
N LEU A 484 -19.54 -9.83 23.79
CA LEU A 484 -19.79 -8.77 22.79
C LEU A 484 -19.88 -7.37 23.42
N GLU A 485 -20.57 -7.25 24.55
CA GLU A 485 -20.65 -5.99 25.29
C GLU A 485 -19.28 -5.57 25.82
N ILE A 486 -18.54 -6.50 26.44
CA ILE A 486 -17.17 -6.24 26.91
C ILE A 486 -16.26 -5.83 25.75
N LEU A 487 -16.38 -6.50 24.59
CA LEU A 487 -15.59 -6.18 23.41
C LEU A 487 -15.81 -4.73 22.97
N LYS A 488 -17.07 -4.25 22.97
CA LYS A 488 -17.42 -2.87 22.62
C LYS A 488 -16.94 -1.87 23.67
N GLU A 489 -17.21 -2.11 24.95
CA GLU A 489 -16.82 -1.21 26.04
C GLU A 489 -15.30 -1.06 26.14
N LEU A 490 -14.57 -2.18 26.15
CA LEU A 490 -13.12 -2.18 26.23
C LEU A 490 -12.49 -1.47 25.02
N SER A 491 -13.05 -1.66 23.83
CA SER A 491 -12.59 -0.96 22.62
C SER A 491 -12.68 0.56 22.77
N GLN A 492 -13.76 1.07 23.36
CA GLN A 492 -13.89 2.51 23.64
C GLN A 492 -12.89 2.99 24.68
N VAL A 493 -12.72 2.24 25.78
CA VAL A 493 -11.75 2.59 26.82
C VAL A 493 -10.33 2.69 26.25
N ILE A 494 -9.92 1.73 25.41
CA ILE A 494 -8.59 1.75 24.79
C ILE A 494 -8.44 2.98 23.89
N ARG A 495 -9.43 3.25 23.03
CA ARG A 495 -9.41 4.40 22.14
C ARG A 495 -9.24 5.72 22.90
N ASP A 496 -9.98 5.88 23.99
CA ASP A 496 -10.03 7.16 24.69
C ASP A 496 -8.85 7.36 25.66
N THR A 497 -8.14 6.29 26.05
CA THR A 497 -7.09 6.34 27.09
C THR A 497 -5.69 5.97 26.62
N ALA A 498 -5.52 5.49 25.38
CA ALA A 498 -4.21 5.18 24.82
C ALA A 498 -3.37 6.45 24.54
N LEU A 499 -2.05 6.32 24.72
CA LEU A 499 -1.11 7.45 24.68
C LEU A 499 -0.81 7.96 23.27
N CYS A 500 -0.75 7.07 22.28
CA CYS A 500 -0.39 7.40 20.91
C CYS A 500 -1.47 6.94 19.92
N GLY A 501 -1.37 7.45 18.69
CA GLY A 501 -2.33 7.14 17.62
C GLY A 501 -2.49 5.64 17.36
N LEU A 502 -1.43 4.84 17.45
CA LEU A 502 -1.51 3.38 17.29
C LEU A 502 -2.48 2.76 18.30
N GLY A 503 -2.28 3.04 19.60
CA GLY A 503 -3.15 2.49 20.63
C GLY A 503 -4.58 3.04 20.57
N GLN A 504 -4.74 4.32 20.19
CA GLN A 504 -6.07 4.93 20.04
C GLN A 504 -6.86 4.29 18.90
N THR A 505 -6.18 3.85 17.85
CA THR A 505 -6.81 3.35 16.62
C THR A 505 -6.81 1.82 16.51
N ALA A 506 -6.05 1.12 17.34
CA ALA A 506 -6.03 -0.35 17.40
C ALA A 506 -7.42 -1.01 17.53
N PRO A 507 -8.41 -0.42 18.25
CA PRO A 507 -9.75 -0.99 18.31
C PRO A 507 -10.63 -0.70 17.09
N ASN A 508 -10.20 0.11 16.11
CA ASN A 508 -11.03 0.52 14.98
C ASN A 508 -11.52 -0.64 14.10
N PRO A 509 -10.71 -1.67 13.77
CA PRO A 509 -11.21 -2.84 13.06
C PRO A 509 -12.37 -3.48 13.82
N VAL A 510 -12.24 -3.64 15.14
CA VAL A 510 -13.26 -4.24 16.00
C VAL A 510 -14.54 -3.39 16.06
N LEU A 511 -14.40 -2.09 16.30
CA LEU A 511 -15.54 -1.17 16.39
C LEU A 511 -16.28 -1.06 15.05
N SER A 512 -15.54 -0.99 13.94
CA SER A 512 -16.13 -0.85 12.61
C SER A 512 -16.86 -2.12 12.18
N THR A 513 -16.29 -3.30 12.42
CA THR A 513 -16.94 -4.57 12.08
C THR A 513 -18.11 -4.90 13.00
N LEU A 514 -18.02 -4.62 14.30
CA LEU A 514 -19.16 -4.78 15.22
C LEU A 514 -20.34 -3.91 14.79
N ASN A 515 -20.08 -2.66 14.38
CA ASN A 515 -21.16 -1.75 13.99
C ASN A 515 -21.81 -2.13 12.66
N LYS A 516 -21.03 -2.64 11.70
CA LYS A 516 -21.51 -2.91 10.33
C LYS A 516 -21.92 -4.36 10.07
N PHE A 517 -21.45 -5.30 10.88
CA PHE A 517 -21.63 -6.73 10.70
C PHE A 517 -21.97 -7.43 12.03
N GLU A 518 -22.75 -6.75 12.88
CA GLU A 518 -23.17 -7.27 14.19
C GLU A 518 -23.83 -8.66 14.09
N ASP A 519 -24.60 -8.87 13.02
CA ASP A 519 -25.25 -10.12 12.69
C ASP A 519 -24.27 -11.29 12.57
N GLU A 520 -23.07 -11.07 12.02
CA GLU A 520 -22.03 -12.10 11.96
C GLU A 520 -21.49 -12.45 13.35
N TYR A 521 -21.29 -11.46 14.22
CA TYR A 521 -20.87 -11.70 15.61
C TYR A 521 -21.94 -12.47 16.37
N ILE A 522 -23.20 -12.09 16.21
CA ILE A 522 -24.35 -12.78 16.82
C ILE A 522 -24.43 -14.23 16.30
N ALA A 523 -24.21 -14.48 15.01
CA ALA A 523 -24.19 -15.84 14.46
C ALA A 523 -23.08 -16.70 15.09
N HIS A 524 -21.89 -16.14 15.32
CA HIS A 524 -20.79 -16.85 15.98
C HIS A 524 -21.13 -17.18 17.45
N VAL A 525 -21.79 -16.25 18.15
CA VAL A 525 -22.09 -16.36 19.58
C VAL A 525 -23.33 -17.23 19.84
N ARG A 526 -24.45 -16.97 19.17
CA ARG A 526 -25.74 -17.63 19.38
C ARG A 526 -25.92 -18.89 18.54
N GLU A 527 -25.67 -18.80 17.23
CA GLU A 527 -25.90 -19.92 16.30
C GLU A 527 -24.75 -20.92 16.27
N LYS A 528 -23.58 -20.55 16.81
CA LYS A 528 -22.34 -21.33 16.70
C LYS A 528 -22.03 -21.70 15.25
N ARG A 529 -22.18 -20.70 14.37
CA ARG A 529 -22.01 -20.82 12.92
C ARG A 529 -21.24 -19.62 12.38
N CYS A 530 -20.46 -19.83 11.34
CA CYS A 530 -19.76 -18.76 10.62
C CYS A 530 -20.44 -18.55 9.26
N PRO A 531 -21.17 -17.44 9.03
CA PRO A 531 -21.89 -17.21 7.78
C PRO A 531 -21.01 -17.27 6.52
N ALA A 532 -19.76 -16.78 6.64
CA ALA A 532 -18.76 -16.79 5.58
C ALA A 532 -18.04 -18.16 5.42
N GLY A 533 -18.24 -19.10 6.34
CA GLY A 533 -17.60 -20.41 6.30
C GLY A 533 -16.07 -20.39 6.42
N GLN A 534 -15.44 -19.34 6.96
CA GLN A 534 -13.97 -19.32 7.16
C GLN A 534 -13.54 -19.95 8.48
N CYS A 535 -14.31 -19.76 9.55
CA CYS A 535 -13.95 -20.23 10.88
C CYS A 535 -14.14 -21.75 10.99
N SER A 536 -13.05 -22.51 10.84
CA SER A 536 -13.06 -23.98 10.85
C SER A 536 -13.78 -24.58 12.07
N ALA A 537 -13.59 -23.97 13.25
CA ALA A 537 -14.22 -24.37 14.50
C ALA A 537 -15.75 -24.26 14.50
N LEU A 538 -16.33 -23.45 13.62
CA LEU A 538 -17.76 -23.17 13.52
C LEU A 538 -18.43 -23.82 12.31
N LEU A 539 -17.68 -24.52 11.48
CA LEU A 539 -18.22 -25.19 10.31
C LEU A 539 -19.15 -26.33 10.70
N GLN A 540 -20.23 -26.46 9.95
CA GLN A 540 -21.09 -27.64 9.97
C GLN A 540 -21.15 -28.22 8.57
N TYR A 541 -21.05 -29.54 8.47
CA TYR A 541 -21.24 -30.24 7.20
C TYR A 541 -22.60 -30.91 7.22
N LYS A 542 -23.45 -30.56 6.26
CA LYS A 542 -24.82 -31.06 6.17
C LYS A 542 -25.06 -31.79 4.88
N ILE A 543 -25.76 -32.91 4.97
CA ILE A 543 -26.15 -33.71 3.81
C ILE A 543 -27.53 -33.27 3.34
N THR A 544 -27.61 -32.80 2.11
CA THR A 544 -28.82 -32.34 1.43
C THR A 544 -29.60 -33.50 0.81
N ASP A 545 -30.79 -33.21 0.29
CA ASP A 545 -31.65 -34.21 -0.38
C ASP A 545 -31.09 -34.71 -1.72
N LYS A 546 -30.00 -34.10 -2.22
CA LYS A 546 -29.24 -34.61 -3.38
C LYS A 546 -28.49 -35.91 -3.07
N CYS A 547 -28.47 -36.36 -1.82
CA CYS A 547 -27.75 -37.57 -1.42
C CYS A 547 -28.46 -38.83 -1.89
N ILE A 548 -27.81 -39.57 -2.80
CA ILE A 548 -28.33 -40.85 -3.31
C ILE A 548 -27.94 -42.07 -2.44
N GLY A 549 -27.27 -41.87 -1.32
CA GLY A 549 -26.89 -42.95 -0.41
C GLY A 549 -25.77 -43.88 -0.91
N CYS A 550 -24.76 -43.35 -1.60
CA CYS A 550 -23.66 -44.15 -2.19
C CYS A 550 -22.57 -44.60 -1.18
N THR A 551 -22.64 -44.21 0.09
CA THR A 551 -21.70 -44.53 1.19
C THR A 551 -20.26 -44.01 1.07
N ALA A 552 -19.90 -43.34 -0.04
CA ALA A 552 -18.53 -42.84 -0.24
C ALA A 552 -18.07 -41.83 0.83
N CYS A 553 -18.98 -40.98 1.32
CA CYS A 553 -18.71 -40.02 2.39
C CYS A 553 -18.41 -40.71 3.73
N ALA A 554 -19.12 -41.81 4.05
CA ALA A 554 -18.92 -42.54 5.30
C ALA A 554 -17.56 -43.26 5.32
N ARG A 555 -17.15 -43.85 4.19
CA ARG A 555 -15.86 -44.58 4.09
C ARG A 555 -14.62 -43.69 4.25
N VAL A 556 -14.73 -42.41 3.89
CA VAL A 556 -13.60 -41.46 3.98
C VAL A 556 -13.61 -40.68 5.30
N CYS A 557 -14.62 -40.84 6.15
CA CYS A 557 -14.71 -40.12 7.41
C CYS A 557 -13.74 -40.73 8.43
N PRO A 558 -12.69 -40.00 8.87
CA PRO A 558 -11.67 -40.56 9.76
C PRO A 558 -12.19 -40.89 11.17
N VAL A 559 -13.30 -40.29 11.56
CA VAL A 559 -13.91 -40.40 12.90
C VAL A 559 -15.28 -41.09 12.87
N ASN A 560 -15.65 -41.69 11.72
CA ASN A 560 -16.92 -42.41 11.54
C ASN A 560 -18.17 -41.61 11.96
N ALA A 561 -18.17 -40.30 11.69
CA ALA A 561 -19.27 -39.39 12.05
C ALA A 561 -20.46 -39.45 11.09
N ILE A 562 -20.46 -40.30 10.05
CA ILE A 562 -21.52 -40.35 9.04
C ILE A 562 -22.27 -41.68 9.12
N THR A 563 -23.58 -41.60 9.27
CA THR A 563 -24.49 -42.75 9.35
C THR A 563 -25.51 -42.72 8.22
N GLY A 564 -25.95 -43.89 7.75
CA GLY A 564 -26.93 -44.00 6.66
C GLY A 564 -26.93 -45.37 6.00
N ALA A 565 -28.11 -45.82 5.55
CA ALA A 565 -28.24 -47.06 4.80
C ALA A 565 -27.91 -46.86 3.30
N VAL A 566 -27.54 -47.95 2.62
CA VAL A 566 -27.34 -47.95 1.17
C VAL A 566 -28.63 -47.51 0.46
N LYS A 567 -28.53 -46.60 -0.50
CA LYS A 567 -29.66 -45.94 -1.20
C LYS A 567 -30.55 -45.05 -0.33
N ALA A 568 -30.17 -44.76 0.92
CA ALA A 568 -30.86 -43.79 1.78
C ALA A 568 -30.00 -42.54 2.04
N LYS A 569 -30.66 -41.41 2.33
CA LYS A 569 -29.98 -40.17 2.73
C LYS A 569 -29.14 -40.44 3.98
N HIS A 570 -27.88 -40.03 3.94
CA HIS A 570 -26.96 -40.13 5.08
C HIS A 570 -27.08 -38.90 5.97
N THR A 571 -26.67 -39.01 7.23
CA THR A 571 -26.62 -37.94 8.22
C THR A 571 -25.23 -37.84 8.83
N ILE A 572 -24.81 -36.63 9.17
CA ILE A 572 -23.53 -36.35 9.83
C ILE A 572 -23.82 -36.01 11.28
N ASP A 573 -23.23 -36.77 12.19
CA ASP A 573 -23.17 -36.51 13.62
C ASP A 573 -22.21 -35.33 13.86
N GLN A 574 -22.76 -34.17 14.20
CA GLN A 574 -21.97 -32.94 14.37
C GLN A 574 -21.07 -32.97 15.61
N GLU A 575 -21.40 -33.76 16.63
CA GLU A 575 -20.57 -33.87 17.84
C GLU A 575 -19.30 -34.68 17.58
N LYS A 576 -19.38 -35.68 16.71
CA LYS A 576 -18.22 -36.49 16.31
C LYS A 576 -17.41 -35.87 15.18
N CYS A 577 -18.03 -34.99 14.38
CA CYS A 577 -17.40 -34.45 13.19
C CYS A 577 -16.21 -33.54 13.54
N ILE A 578 -15.00 -33.93 13.13
CA ILE A 578 -13.78 -33.11 13.26
C ILE A 578 -13.64 -32.06 12.14
N LYS A 579 -14.69 -31.86 11.33
CA LYS A 579 -14.79 -30.78 10.33
C LYS A 579 -13.71 -30.78 9.24
N CYS A 580 -13.11 -31.95 8.97
CA CYS A 580 -12.01 -32.12 8.01
C CYS A 580 -12.37 -31.95 6.52
N GLY A 581 -13.66 -31.88 6.15
CA GLY A 581 -14.10 -31.66 4.77
C GLY A 581 -13.94 -32.84 3.79
N ALA A 582 -13.27 -33.93 4.18
CA ALA A 582 -13.01 -35.09 3.32
C ALA A 582 -14.29 -35.70 2.70
N CYS A 583 -15.40 -35.68 3.45
CA CYS A 583 -16.69 -36.18 2.97
C CYS A 583 -17.26 -35.32 1.82
N MET A 584 -17.09 -34.00 1.89
CA MET A 584 -17.59 -33.06 0.90
C MET A 584 -16.81 -33.19 -0.41
N GLU A 585 -15.48 -33.23 -0.33
CA GLU A 585 -14.60 -33.40 -1.49
C GLU A 585 -14.86 -34.71 -2.23
N LYS A 586 -15.15 -35.80 -1.50
CA LYS A 586 -15.46 -37.09 -2.11
C LYS A 586 -16.88 -37.18 -2.70
N CYS A 587 -17.77 -36.26 -2.36
CA CYS A 587 -19.16 -36.30 -2.80
C CYS A 587 -19.31 -35.84 -4.25
N LYS A 588 -19.28 -36.78 -5.20
CA LYS A 588 -19.48 -36.51 -6.64
C LYS A 588 -20.84 -35.87 -6.98
N PHE A 589 -21.83 -36.03 -6.09
CA PHE A 589 -23.19 -35.50 -6.27
C PHE A 589 -23.37 -34.09 -5.69
N LYS A 590 -22.31 -33.49 -5.12
CA LYS A 590 -22.37 -32.20 -4.41
C LYS A 590 -23.52 -32.15 -3.40
N ALA A 591 -23.75 -33.28 -2.73
CA ALA A 591 -24.86 -33.46 -1.79
C ALA A 591 -24.50 -33.05 -0.37
N ILE A 592 -23.22 -32.75 -0.09
CA ILE A 592 -22.76 -32.24 1.19
C ILE A 592 -22.45 -30.77 1.02
N VAL A 593 -23.09 -29.94 1.85
CA VAL A 593 -22.86 -28.51 1.91
C VAL A 593 -22.14 -28.17 3.21
N LYS A 594 -21.37 -27.08 3.16
CA LYS A 594 -20.69 -26.47 4.29
C LYS A 594 -21.52 -25.26 4.71
N GLU A 595 -21.96 -25.24 5.96
CA GLU A 595 -22.78 -24.19 6.59
C GLU A 595 -22.05 -23.53 7.77
#